data_AF-A0A8T5A117-F1
#
_entry.id   AF-A0A8T5A117-F1
#
_cell.length_a   1.000
_cell.length_b   1.000
_cell.length_c   1.000
_cell.angle_alpha   90.00
_cell.angle_beta   90.00
_cell.angle_gamma   90.00
#
_symmetry.space_group_name_H-M   'P 1'
#
loop_
_entity.id
_entity.type
_entity.pdbx_description
1 polymer ?
#
loop_
_entity_poly.entity_id
_entity_poly.type
_entity_poly.pdbx_seq_one_letter_code
_entity_poly.pdbx_strand_id
1 'polypeptide(L)'
;MTWPWAWLRDLPDPLHPGESLYWLTYAVHLGDSPLLPSLFRWGVLDSALTVLGSAIFISAFLAWLKGMKEGLITHGLYGAVRHPQYLGLILLSLGISVRSLRPASFIAWLTLLFGYLTLASLEERGLLKTYGGRYERYREETPFMMPLLKLRSPQRLSPSGPYRYILLITVYIFLTIVMMAFLRNFVFALRSAFQ
;
A
#
# COMPACT_ATOMS: atom_id res chain seq x y z
N MET A 1 8.01 20.45 -20.76
CA MET A 1 7.39 19.52 -19.80
C MET A 1 5.91 19.83 -19.71
N THR A 2 5.05 19.02 -20.32
CA THR A 2 3.60 19.18 -20.23
C THR A 2 3.15 18.64 -18.88
N TRP A 3 2.68 19.52 -18.02
CA TRP A 3 2.23 19.22 -16.68
C TRP A 3 0.84 18.58 -16.74
N PRO A 4 0.66 17.32 -16.32
CA PRO A 4 -0.63 16.64 -16.45
C PRO A 4 -1.73 17.26 -15.56
N TRP A 5 -1.37 18.08 -14.57
CA TRP A 5 -2.29 18.58 -13.53
C TRP A 5 -2.11 20.08 -13.24
N ALA A 6 -2.00 20.91 -14.28
CA ALA A 6 -1.77 22.35 -14.13
C ALA A 6 -2.82 23.08 -13.27
N TRP A 7 -4.07 22.61 -13.28
CA TRP A 7 -5.18 23.16 -12.50
C TRP A 7 -4.99 23.08 -10.98
N LEU A 8 -4.11 22.21 -10.46
CA LEU A 8 -3.78 22.15 -9.03
C LEU A 8 -3.01 23.38 -8.54
N ARG A 9 -2.42 24.15 -9.45
CA ARG A 9 -1.76 25.43 -9.12
C ARG A 9 -2.76 26.46 -8.63
N ASP A 10 -3.96 26.44 -9.19
CA ASP A 10 -4.99 27.45 -8.95
C ASP A 10 -5.94 27.04 -7.81
N LEU A 11 -5.83 25.79 -7.32
CA LEU A 11 -6.61 25.30 -6.20
C LEU A 11 -5.94 25.71 -4.87
N PRO A 12 -6.60 26.54 -4.04
CA PRO A 12 -6.06 26.94 -2.75
C PRO A 12 -5.97 25.75 -1.80
N ASP A 13 -4.92 25.69 -1.00
CA ASP A 13 -4.78 24.70 0.05
C ASP A 13 -5.78 25.04 1.18
N PRO A 14 -6.76 24.17 1.49
CA PRO A 14 -7.78 24.45 2.49
C PRO A 14 -7.21 24.52 3.92
N LEU A 15 -6.02 23.96 4.16
CA LEU A 15 -5.37 23.96 5.46
C LEU A 15 -4.39 25.14 5.62
N HIS A 16 -3.95 25.74 4.51
CA HIS A 16 -2.94 26.81 4.51
C HIS A 16 -3.33 27.94 3.54
N PRO A 17 -3.96 29.01 4.05
CA PRO A 17 -4.34 30.16 3.23
C PRO A 17 -3.14 30.80 2.51
N GLY A 18 -3.26 31.00 1.20
CA GLY A 18 -2.22 31.63 0.36
C GLY A 18 -1.29 30.64 -0.34
N GLU A 19 -1.39 29.35 -0.06
CA GLU A 19 -0.70 28.29 -0.79
C GLU A 19 -1.66 27.51 -1.70
N SER A 20 -1.10 26.77 -2.66
CA SER A 20 -1.87 25.89 -3.54
C SER A 20 -1.50 24.43 -3.37
N LEU A 21 -2.43 23.54 -3.73
CA LEU A 21 -2.22 22.08 -3.72
C LEU A 21 -1.16 21.60 -4.72
N TYR A 22 -0.49 22.51 -5.42
CA TYR A 22 0.58 22.22 -6.37
C TYR A 22 1.70 21.36 -5.78
N TRP A 23 1.96 21.47 -4.47
CA TRP A 23 2.97 20.67 -3.76
C TRP A 23 2.74 19.15 -3.91
N LEU A 24 1.50 18.69 -4.12
CA LEU A 24 1.17 17.28 -4.37
C LEU A 24 1.83 16.71 -5.62
N THR A 25 2.09 17.58 -6.60
CA THR A 25 2.67 17.23 -7.90
C THR A 25 4.18 17.42 -7.97
N TYR A 26 4.79 17.97 -6.92
CA TYR A 26 6.21 18.23 -6.87
C TYR A 26 6.97 16.92 -7.05
N ALA A 27 7.64 16.79 -8.20
CA ALA A 27 8.53 15.68 -8.48
C ALA A 27 9.91 16.05 -7.97
N VAL A 28 10.41 15.30 -6.99
CA VAL A 28 11.75 15.52 -6.46
C VAL A 28 12.77 15.17 -7.55
N HIS A 29 13.34 16.19 -8.18
CA HIS A 29 14.42 16.05 -9.14
C HIS A 29 15.76 16.17 -8.41
N LEU A 30 16.24 15.07 -7.82
CA LEU A 30 17.62 15.01 -7.31
C LEU A 30 18.56 15.23 -8.50
N GLY A 31 19.39 16.28 -8.54
CA GLY A 31 20.20 16.64 -9.72
C GLY A 31 21.07 15.49 -10.28
N ASP A 32 21.44 15.59 -11.55
CA ASP A 32 22.32 14.60 -12.21
C ASP A 32 23.73 14.66 -11.61
N SER A 33 23.99 13.84 -10.60
CA SER A 33 25.35 13.66 -10.06
C SER A 33 26.19 12.80 -11.02
N PRO A 34 27.34 13.28 -11.53
CA PRO A 34 28.16 12.55 -12.52
C PRO A 34 28.73 11.21 -12.02
N LEU A 35 28.77 11.01 -10.69
CA LEU A 35 29.39 9.84 -10.05
C LEU A 35 28.44 8.63 -9.93
N LEU A 36 27.13 8.82 -10.10
CA LEU A 36 26.13 7.75 -9.99
C LEU A 36 25.19 7.81 -11.22
N PRO A 37 25.55 7.16 -12.33
CA PRO A 37 24.70 7.15 -13.51
C PRO A 37 23.37 6.44 -13.21
N SER A 38 22.35 6.89 -13.92
CA SER A 38 20.89 6.60 -13.87
C SER A 38 20.40 5.20 -13.43
N LEU A 39 21.24 4.16 -13.39
CA LEU A 39 20.94 2.84 -12.84
C LEU A 39 20.82 2.82 -11.30
N PHE A 40 21.54 3.71 -10.58
CA PHE A 40 21.69 3.65 -9.12
C PHE A 40 20.82 4.64 -8.32
N ARG A 41 20.01 5.48 -8.98
CA ARG A 41 19.33 6.61 -8.31
C ARG A 41 18.20 6.17 -7.37
N TRP A 42 17.39 5.19 -7.80
CA TRP A 42 16.31 4.45 -7.10
C TRP A 42 15.84 3.27 -7.98
N GLY A 43 16.21 3.27 -9.27
CA GLY A 43 15.87 2.30 -10.32
C GLY A 43 15.88 0.84 -9.89
N VAL A 44 16.92 0.42 -9.14
CA VAL A 44 17.01 -0.95 -8.63
C VAL A 44 15.93 -1.23 -7.58
N LEU A 45 15.67 -0.30 -6.65
CA LEU A 45 14.69 -0.51 -5.59
C LEU A 45 13.25 -0.46 -6.14
N ASP A 46 12.88 0.55 -6.93
CA ASP A 46 11.53 0.63 -7.47
C ASP A 46 11.26 -0.52 -8.46
N SER A 47 12.25 -0.89 -9.27
CA SER A 47 12.12 -2.05 -10.16
C SER A 47 12.08 -3.35 -9.38
N ALA A 48 12.90 -3.52 -8.34
CA ALA A 48 12.84 -4.71 -7.49
C ALA A 48 11.47 -4.83 -6.81
N LEU A 49 10.95 -3.77 -6.21
CA LEU A 49 9.61 -3.75 -5.60
C LEU A 49 8.51 -4.06 -6.61
N THR A 50 8.58 -3.45 -7.80
CA THR A 50 7.58 -3.65 -8.86
C THR A 50 7.62 -5.08 -9.40
N VAL A 51 8.81 -5.60 -9.72
CA VAL A 51 9.00 -6.96 -10.25
C VAL A 51 8.65 -8.01 -9.19
N LEU A 52 9.11 -7.84 -7.95
CA LEU A 52 8.79 -8.75 -6.84
C LEU A 52 7.30 -8.75 -6.54
N GLY A 53 6.68 -7.56 -6.43
CA GLY A 53 5.23 -7.42 -6.22
C GLY A 53 4.42 -8.06 -7.35
N SER A 54 4.83 -7.85 -8.61
CA SER A 54 4.21 -8.46 -9.77
C SER A 54 4.32 -9.98 -9.75
N ALA A 55 5.52 -10.51 -9.46
CA ALA A 55 5.75 -11.95 -9.39
C ALA A 55 4.89 -12.60 -8.30
N ILE A 56 4.88 -12.03 -7.10
CA ILE A 56 4.04 -12.51 -5.98
C ILE A 56 2.56 -12.48 -6.38
N PHE A 57 2.08 -11.37 -6.94
CA PHE A 57 0.68 -11.23 -7.35
C PHE A 57 0.32 -12.28 -8.41
N ILE A 58 1.10 -12.40 -9.48
CA ILE A 58 0.84 -13.35 -10.57
C ILE A 58 0.86 -14.77 -10.04
N SER A 59 1.87 -15.17 -9.28
CA SER A 59 1.96 -16.52 -8.72
C SER A 59 0.80 -16.84 -7.78
N ALA A 60 0.42 -15.90 -6.90
CA ALA A 60 -0.71 -16.07 -5.98
C ALA A 60 -2.06 -16.11 -6.71
N PHE A 61 -2.23 -15.28 -7.74
CA PHE A 61 -3.42 -15.24 -8.56
C PHE A 61 -3.59 -16.53 -9.38
N LEU A 62 -2.51 -17.03 -9.97
CA LEU A 62 -2.53 -18.32 -10.67
C LEU A 62 -2.82 -19.50 -9.72
N ALA A 63 -2.24 -19.49 -8.52
CA ALA A 63 -2.55 -20.51 -7.51
C ALA A 63 -4.02 -20.48 -7.11
N TRP A 64 -4.59 -19.28 -6.93
CA TRP A 64 -6.00 -19.11 -6.64
C TRP A 64 -6.91 -19.57 -7.78
N LEU A 65 -6.61 -19.21 -9.03
CA LEU A 65 -7.37 -19.65 -10.20
C LEU A 65 -7.40 -21.18 -10.32
N LYS A 66 -6.30 -21.86 -9.99
CA LYS A 66 -6.25 -23.33 -10.00
C LYS A 66 -7.09 -23.93 -8.88
N GLY A 67 -6.99 -23.39 -7.67
CA GLY A 67 -7.67 -23.94 -6.48
C GLY A 67 -9.11 -23.44 -6.26
N MET A 68 -9.60 -22.46 -7.03
CA MET A 68 -10.93 -21.88 -6.80
C MET A 68 -12.08 -22.88 -6.88
N LYS A 69 -11.91 -23.96 -7.65
CA LYS A 69 -12.89 -25.06 -7.77
C LYS A 69 -12.82 -26.06 -6.61
N GLU A 70 -11.68 -26.13 -5.93
CA GLU A 70 -11.40 -27.09 -4.86
C GLU A 70 -11.80 -26.56 -3.47
N GLY A 71 -12.09 -25.25 -3.38
CA GLY A 71 -12.58 -24.60 -2.17
C GLY A 71 -11.48 -23.83 -1.44
N LEU A 72 -11.30 -24.09 -0.14
CA LEU A 72 -10.38 -23.33 0.70
C LEU A 72 -8.92 -23.73 0.42
N ILE A 73 -8.14 -22.79 -0.13
CA ILE A 73 -6.72 -22.97 -0.43
C ILE A 73 -5.87 -22.56 0.78
N THR A 74 -5.07 -23.49 1.32
CA THR A 74 -4.25 -23.27 2.54
C THR A 74 -2.78 -23.63 2.37
N HIS A 75 -2.34 -24.00 1.17
CA HIS A 75 -0.98 -24.47 0.89
C HIS A 75 -0.23 -23.53 -0.08
N GLY A 76 1.08 -23.76 -0.26
CA GLY A 76 1.93 -22.92 -1.11
C GLY A 76 2.03 -21.49 -0.56
N LEU A 77 1.85 -20.49 -1.43
CA LEU A 77 1.87 -19.07 -1.02
C LEU A 77 0.79 -18.74 0.02
N TYR A 78 -0.37 -19.39 -0.06
CA TYR A 78 -1.44 -19.27 0.93
C TYR A 78 -1.09 -19.92 2.27
N GLY A 79 -0.17 -20.90 2.28
CA GLY A 79 0.37 -21.45 3.53
C GLY A 79 1.35 -20.51 4.24
N ALA A 80 1.99 -19.59 3.50
CA ALA A 80 2.94 -18.63 4.06
C ALA A 80 2.24 -17.38 4.61
N VAL A 81 1.26 -16.85 3.87
CA VAL A 81 0.44 -15.69 4.26
C VAL A 81 -0.97 -15.89 3.74
N ARG A 82 -1.99 -15.37 4.44
CA ARG A 82 -3.39 -15.59 4.05
C ARG A 82 -3.79 -14.82 2.79
N HIS A 83 -3.13 -13.69 2.54
CA HIS A 83 -3.48 -12.74 1.48
C HIS A 83 -2.28 -12.40 0.56
N PRO A 84 -1.66 -13.40 -0.11
CA PRO A 84 -0.45 -13.18 -0.90
C PRO A 84 -0.69 -12.29 -2.12
N GLN A 85 -1.87 -12.35 -2.73
CA GLN A 85 -2.23 -11.49 -3.87
C GLN A 85 -2.21 -10.01 -3.49
N TYR A 86 -2.86 -9.67 -2.38
CA TYR A 86 -2.89 -8.29 -1.88
C TYR A 86 -1.51 -7.81 -1.46
N LEU A 87 -0.68 -8.67 -0.85
CA LEU A 87 0.72 -8.34 -0.57
C LEU A 87 1.47 -7.97 -1.87
N GLY A 88 1.30 -8.76 -2.94
CA GLY A 88 1.89 -8.46 -4.24
C GLY A 88 1.46 -7.11 -4.81
N LEU A 89 0.15 -6.79 -4.75
CA LEU A 89 -0.39 -5.50 -5.21
C LEU A 89 0.12 -4.30 -4.39
N ILE A 90 0.24 -4.46 -3.07
CA ILE A 90 0.78 -3.44 -2.17
C ILE A 90 2.25 -3.15 -2.52
N LEU A 91 3.06 -4.19 -2.75
CA LEU A 91 4.48 -4.04 -3.12
C LEU A 91 4.65 -3.44 -4.52
N LEU A 92 3.84 -3.90 -5.49
CA LEU A 92 3.82 -3.37 -6.84
C LEU A 92 3.49 -1.88 -6.86
N SER A 93 2.41 -1.49 -6.18
CA SER A 93 1.99 -0.08 -6.10
C SER A 93 2.98 0.78 -5.32
N LEU A 94 3.69 0.21 -4.34
CA LEU A 94 4.79 0.90 -3.64
C LEU A 94 5.93 1.19 -4.62
N GLY A 95 6.34 0.21 -5.42
CA GLY A 95 7.38 0.39 -6.44
C GLY A 95 7.03 1.52 -7.42
N ILE A 96 5.80 1.55 -7.93
CA ILE A 96 5.31 2.64 -8.79
C ILE A 96 5.37 3.99 -8.08
N SER A 97 5.01 4.04 -6.80
CA SER A 97 5.02 5.28 -6.02
C SER A 97 6.43 5.80 -5.79
N VAL A 98 7.37 4.91 -5.43
CA VAL A 98 8.80 5.22 -5.31
C VAL A 98 9.36 5.71 -6.64
N ARG A 99 9.00 5.10 -7.78
CA ARG A 99 9.44 5.56 -9.10
C ARG A 99 9.02 7.00 -9.41
N SER A 100 7.81 7.37 -9.01
CA SER A 100 7.28 8.71 -9.29
C SER A 100 7.89 9.80 -8.41
N LEU A 101 8.30 9.46 -7.17
CA LEU A 101 8.73 10.38 -6.11
C LEU A 101 7.78 11.59 -5.93
N ARG A 102 6.48 11.39 -6.13
CA ARG A 102 5.46 12.43 -5.96
C ARG A 102 4.69 12.23 -4.66
N PRO A 103 4.41 13.28 -3.88
CA PRO A 103 3.59 13.17 -2.68
C PRO A 103 2.22 12.52 -2.95
N ALA A 104 1.56 12.91 -4.04
CA ALA A 104 0.27 12.33 -4.43
C ALA A 104 0.32 10.79 -4.59
N SER A 105 1.41 10.26 -5.10
CA SER A 105 1.55 8.81 -5.32
C SER A 105 1.72 8.05 -4.02
N PHE A 106 2.45 8.58 -3.03
CA PHE A 106 2.54 7.96 -1.71
C PHE A 106 1.22 8.02 -0.93
N ILE A 107 0.45 9.11 -1.07
CA ILE A 107 -0.90 9.21 -0.50
C ILE A 107 -1.81 8.16 -1.16
N ALA A 108 -1.81 8.06 -2.49
CA ALA A 108 -2.58 7.06 -3.21
C ALA A 108 -2.20 5.63 -2.81
N TRP A 109 -0.91 5.35 -2.64
CA TRP A 109 -0.42 4.06 -2.16
C TRP A 109 -0.92 3.74 -0.75
N LEU A 110 -0.88 4.70 0.17
CA LEU A 110 -1.39 4.52 1.53
C LEU A 110 -2.88 4.19 1.51
N THR A 111 -3.66 4.89 0.68
CA THR A 111 -5.08 4.60 0.45
C THR A 111 -5.29 3.18 -0.08
N LEU A 112 -4.50 2.75 -1.07
CA LEU A 112 -4.57 1.39 -1.62
C LEU A 112 -4.21 0.33 -0.57
N LEU A 113 -3.18 0.57 0.24
CA LEU A 113 -2.80 -0.31 1.34
C LEU A 113 -3.99 -0.56 2.28
N PHE A 114 -4.61 0.50 2.78
CA PHE A 114 -5.78 0.35 3.68
C PHE A 114 -7.01 -0.21 2.98
N GLY A 115 -7.20 0.10 1.69
CA GLY A 115 -8.21 -0.52 0.85
C GLY A 115 -8.06 -2.04 0.78
N TYR A 116 -6.84 -2.54 0.48
CA TYR A 116 -6.55 -3.96 0.43
C TYR A 116 -6.62 -4.64 1.80
N LEU A 117 -6.16 -4.00 2.87
CA LEU A 117 -6.33 -4.53 4.24
C LEU A 117 -7.81 -4.70 4.60
N THR A 118 -8.65 -3.76 4.19
CA THR A 118 -10.11 -3.81 4.40
C THR A 118 -10.74 -4.89 3.56
N LEU A 119 -10.41 -4.97 2.27
CA LEU A 119 -10.94 -5.96 1.34
C LEU A 119 -10.57 -7.39 1.77
N ALA A 120 -9.30 -7.60 2.14
CA ALA A 120 -8.82 -8.85 2.72
C ALA A 120 -9.61 -9.23 3.98
N SER A 121 -9.92 -8.27 4.85
CA SER A 121 -10.72 -8.51 6.06
C SER A 121 -12.18 -8.89 5.74
N LEU A 122 -12.78 -8.28 4.71
CA LEU A 122 -14.11 -8.64 4.23
C LEU A 122 -14.12 -10.06 3.64
N GLU A 123 -13.08 -10.43 2.91
CA GLU A 123 -12.90 -11.79 2.39
C GLU A 123 -12.78 -12.80 3.54
N GLU A 124 -11.97 -12.53 4.58
CA GLU A 124 -11.89 -13.40 5.77
C GLU A 124 -13.27 -13.58 6.43
N ARG A 125 -14.11 -12.54 6.45
CA ARG A 125 -15.48 -12.61 6.98
C ARG A 125 -16.35 -13.53 6.14
N GLY A 126 -16.22 -13.50 4.82
CA GLY A 126 -16.89 -14.42 3.90
C GLY A 126 -16.40 -15.86 4.11
N LEU A 127 -15.09 -16.06 4.17
CA LEU A 127 -14.48 -17.38 4.37
C LEU A 127 -14.84 -18.00 5.73
N LEU A 128 -14.91 -17.20 6.80
CA LEU A 128 -15.41 -17.65 8.10
C LEU A 128 -16.88 -18.13 8.03
N LYS A 129 -17.73 -17.42 7.26
CA LYS A 129 -19.13 -17.84 7.07
C LYS A 129 -19.24 -19.14 6.27
N THR A 130 -18.44 -19.30 5.22
CA THR A 130 -18.51 -20.45 4.31
C THR A 130 -17.81 -21.70 4.87
N TYR A 131 -16.66 -21.53 5.50
CA TYR A 131 -15.77 -22.63 5.91
C TYR A 131 -15.67 -22.82 7.43
N GLY A 132 -16.18 -21.88 8.23
CA GLY A 132 -16.27 -21.99 9.69
C GLY A 132 -14.94 -22.37 10.35
N GLY A 133 -14.97 -23.39 11.19
CA GLY A 133 -13.81 -23.87 11.95
C GLY A 133 -12.61 -24.31 11.10
N ARG A 134 -12.81 -24.71 9.84
CA ARG A 134 -11.68 -25.01 8.93
C ARG A 134 -10.86 -23.77 8.62
N TYR A 135 -11.54 -22.65 8.38
CA TYR A 135 -10.86 -21.39 8.15
C TYR A 135 -10.28 -20.81 9.44
N GLU A 136 -10.93 -21.02 10.58
CA GLU A 136 -10.40 -20.60 11.88
C GLU A 136 -9.06 -21.26 12.20
N ARG A 137 -8.94 -22.58 12.01
CA ARG A 137 -7.65 -23.30 12.16
C ARG A 137 -6.57 -22.76 11.23
N TYR A 138 -6.89 -22.58 9.96
CA TYR A 138 -5.98 -21.96 8.99
C TYR A 138 -5.55 -20.54 9.41
N ARG A 139 -6.47 -19.75 9.97
CA ARG A 139 -6.21 -18.39 10.45
C ARG A 139 -5.27 -18.36 11.66
N GLU A 140 -5.30 -19.38 12.52
CA GLU A 140 -4.40 -19.51 13.67
C GLU A 140 -2.97 -19.88 13.24
N GLU A 141 -2.83 -20.68 12.19
CA GLU A 141 -1.54 -21.20 11.71
C GLU A 141 -0.81 -20.23 10.78
N THR A 142 -1.55 -19.47 9.98
CA THR A 142 -1.02 -18.63 8.90
C THR A 142 -1.18 -17.14 9.20
N PRO A 143 -0.13 -16.30 9.08
CA PRO A 143 -0.22 -14.85 9.33
C PRO A 143 -1.06 -14.12 8.25
N PHE A 144 -1.61 -12.96 8.61
CA PHE A 144 -2.52 -12.21 7.72
C PHE A 144 -1.86 -11.79 6.40
N MET A 145 -0.70 -11.14 6.46
CA MET A 145 -0.09 -10.51 5.27
C MET A 145 1.44 -10.49 5.29
N MET A 146 2.08 -10.37 6.45
CA MET A 146 3.54 -10.42 6.57
C MET A 146 3.98 -11.75 7.19
N PRO A 147 4.86 -12.54 6.53
CA PRO A 147 5.18 -13.91 6.94
C PRO A 147 5.85 -14.01 8.32
N LEU A 148 6.59 -12.98 8.72
CA LEU A 148 7.30 -12.93 10.01
C LEU A 148 6.50 -12.30 11.15
N LEU A 149 5.34 -11.71 10.87
CA LEU A 149 4.48 -11.06 11.86
C LEU A 149 3.25 -11.94 12.14
N LYS A 150 3.43 -12.95 12.99
CA LYS A 150 2.31 -13.67 13.61
C LYS A 150 1.69 -12.81 14.72
N LEU A 151 0.96 -11.78 14.33
CA LEU A 151 0.12 -11.05 15.25
C LEU A 151 -1.11 -11.90 15.58
N ARG A 152 -1.16 -12.43 16.81
CA ARG A 152 -2.41 -13.00 17.33
C ARG A 152 -3.42 -11.88 17.46
N SER A 153 -4.32 -11.80 16.48
CA SER A 153 -5.38 -10.80 16.51
C SER A 153 -6.30 -11.10 17.69
N PRO A 154 -6.48 -10.17 18.65
CA PRO A 154 -7.41 -10.37 19.76
C PRO A 154 -8.81 -10.63 19.21
N GLN A 155 -9.61 -11.39 19.94
CA GLN A 155 -10.95 -11.83 19.49
C GLN A 155 -11.87 -10.65 19.11
N ARG A 156 -11.66 -9.47 19.73
CA ARG A 156 -12.35 -8.19 19.41
C ARG A 156 -12.06 -7.66 18.00
N LEU A 157 -10.91 -8.01 17.42
CA LEU A 157 -10.50 -7.67 16.04
C LEU A 157 -10.78 -8.82 15.06
N SER A 158 -11.80 -9.63 15.36
CA SER A 158 -12.31 -10.62 14.43
C SER A 158 -12.84 -9.95 13.14
N PRO A 159 -12.65 -10.56 11.96
CA PRO A 159 -13.22 -10.08 10.69
C PRO A 159 -14.73 -9.84 10.72
N SER A 160 -15.44 -10.54 11.60
CA SER A 160 -16.90 -10.43 11.76
C SER A 160 -17.35 -9.16 12.51
N GLY A 161 -16.47 -8.55 13.31
CA GLY A 161 -16.80 -7.42 14.19
C GLY A 161 -16.50 -6.05 13.57
N PRO A 162 -17.24 -4.99 13.96
CA PRO A 162 -17.05 -3.64 13.43
C PRO A 162 -15.74 -2.99 13.90
N TYR A 163 -15.24 -3.35 15.09
CA TYR A 163 -14.08 -2.73 15.72
C TYR A 163 -12.80 -2.81 14.87
N ARG A 164 -12.64 -3.87 14.07
CA ARG A 164 -11.52 -4.00 13.14
C ARG A 164 -11.56 -2.91 12.08
N TYR A 165 -12.74 -2.65 11.50
CA TYR A 165 -12.91 -1.63 10.47
C TYR A 165 -12.79 -0.23 11.06
N ILE A 166 -13.34 0.02 12.25
CA ILE A 166 -13.17 1.29 12.96
C ILE A 166 -11.67 1.55 13.19
N LEU A 167 -10.93 0.56 13.71
CA LEU A 167 -9.49 0.68 13.91
C LEU A 167 -8.76 0.98 12.59
N LEU A 168 -9.06 0.24 11.51
CA LEU A 168 -8.44 0.46 10.21
C LEU A 168 -8.72 1.87 9.67
N ILE A 169 -9.96 2.36 9.80
CA ILE A 169 -10.35 3.70 9.37
C ILE A 169 -9.67 4.78 10.22
N THR A 170 -9.66 4.63 11.55
CA THR A 170 -9.00 5.57 12.46
C THR A 170 -7.51 5.66 12.17
N VAL A 171 -6.84 4.51 12.03
CA VAL A 171 -5.41 4.46 11.70
C VAL A 171 -5.15 5.01 10.31
N TYR A 172 -5.99 4.71 9.32
CA TYR A 172 -5.88 5.26 7.97
C TYR A 172 -5.97 6.79 7.97
N ILE A 173 -6.98 7.37 8.62
CA ILE A 173 -7.16 8.82 8.70
C ILE A 173 -5.95 9.46 9.40
N PHE A 174 -5.54 8.90 10.54
CA PHE A 174 -4.38 9.40 11.29
C PHE A 174 -3.10 9.37 10.45
N LEU A 175 -2.77 8.23 9.84
CA LEU A 175 -1.57 8.09 9.02
C LEU A 175 -1.62 8.95 7.76
N THR A 176 -2.80 9.14 7.18
CA THR A 176 -2.96 10.02 6.01
C THR A 176 -2.70 11.47 6.38
N ILE A 177 -3.21 11.94 7.52
CA ILE A 177 -2.93 13.30 8.04
C ILE A 177 -1.43 13.46 8.32
N VAL A 178 -0.81 12.51 9.02
CA VAL A 178 0.62 12.53 9.32
C VAL A 178 1.46 12.52 8.04
N MET A 179 1.12 11.67 7.07
CA MET A 179 1.78 11.58 5.77
C MET A 179 1.66 12.88 4.98
N MET A 180 0.46 13.48 4.94
CA MET A 180 0.24 14.78 4.27
C MET A 180 1.08 15.88 4.90
N ALA A 181 1.08 15.99 6.23
CA ALA A 181 1.88 16.99 6.95
C ALA A 181 3.39 16.80 6.70
N PHE A 182 3.88 15.56 6.78
CA PHE A 182 5.28 15.23 6.53
C PHE A 182 5.70 15.55 5.08
N LEU A 183 4.97 15.04 4.09
CA LEU A 183 5.30 15.23 2.67
C LEU A 183 5.23 16.70 2.28
N ARG A 184 4.25 17.45 2.80
CA ARG A 184 4.15 18.90 2.60
C ARG A 184 5.41 19.58 3.13
N ASN A 185 5.72 19.40 4.42
CA ASN A 185 6.88 20.03 5.05
C ASN A 185 8.19 19.67 4.32
N PHE A 186 8.31 18.42 3.87
CA PHE A 186 9.44 17.95 3.09
C PHE A 186 9.56 18.67 1.73
N VAL A 187 8.46 18.79 0.98
CA VAL A 187 8.43 19.51 -0.32
C VAL A 187 8.80 20.98 -0.14
N PHE A 188 8.25 21.66 0.86
CA PHE A 188 8.56 23.07 1.10
C PHE A 188 10.01 23.27 1.58
N ALA A 189 10.54 22.39 2.43
CA ALA A 189 11.94 22.40 2.82
C ALA A 189 12.87 22.27 1.60
N LEU A 190 12.58 21.31 0.70
CA LEU A 190 13.31 21.16 -0.55
C LEU A 190 13.21 22.42 -1.43
N ARG A 191 12.00 22.97 -1.57
CA ARG A 191 11.80 24.20 -2.36
C ARG A 191 12.60 25.37 -1.81
N SER A 192 12.66 25.55 -0.49
CA SER A 192 13.43 26.62 0.16
C SER A 192 14.95 26.43 0.06
N ALA A 193 15.42 25.19 -0.06
CA ALA A 193 16.85 24.87 -0.13
C ALA A 193 17.43 24.95 -1.56
N PHE A 194 16.58 24.80 -2.58
CA PHE A 194 16.97 24.80 -4.00
C PHE A 194 16.46 26.02 -4.79
N GLN A 195 15.90 27.03 -4.12
CA GLN A 195 15.66 28.38 -4.63
C GLN A 195 16.77 29.31 -4.16
#